data_AF-A0A654ZYR0-F1
#
_entry.id   AF-A0A654ZYR0-F1
#
_cell.length_a   1.000
_cell.length_b   1.000
_cell.length_c   1.000
_cell.angle_alpha   90.00
_cell.angle_beta   90.00
_cell.angle_gamma   90.00
#
_symmetry.space_group_name_H-M   'P 1'
#
loop_
_entity.id
_entity.type
_entity.pdbx_description
1 polymer ?
#
loop_
_entity_poly.entity_id
_entity_poly.type
_entity_poly.pdbx_seq_one_letter_code
_entity_poly.pdbx_strand_id
1 'polypeptide(L)'
;MNGTANGKAALAALDDADAEAALCRLDPMVAEGLRREIVEIRRTGIAFDRNEHTPGISAAAIARRALGDNVIAISVPAPTARFLEKEQRIIAALRAAADSPDWTR
;
A
#
# COMPACT_ATOMS: atom_id res chain seq x y z
N MET A 1 -2.82 8.56 6.30
CA MET A 1 -1.85 7.56 5.79
C MET A 1 -2.32 6.13 6.06
N ASN A 2 -2.99 5.88 7.19
CA ASN A 2 -3.49 4.57 7.65
C ASN A 2 -4.68 3.99 6.86
N GLY A 3 -5.54 4.80 6.23
CA GLY A 3 -6.72 4.29 5.50
C GLY A 3 -6.54 4.14 3.98
N THR A 4 -5.39 4.55 3.44
CA THR A 4 -5.16 4.62 1.98
C THR A 4 -4.22 3.50 1.52
N ALA A 5 -4.49 2.88 0.37
CA ALA A 5 -3.66 1.79 -0.16
C ALA A 5 -2.19 2.21 -0.37
N ASN A 6 -1.93 3.38 -0.96
CA ASN A 6 -0.56 3.88 -1.16
C ASN A 6 0.16 4.17 0.16
N GLY A 7 -0.54 4.75 1.16
CA GLY A 7 0.04 4.99 2.49
C GLY A 7 0.42 3.70 3.21
N LYS A 8 -0.44 2.68 3.15
CA LYS A 8 -0.15 1.34 3.67
C LYS A 8 1.01 0.65 2.93
N ALA A 9 1.02 0.73 1.60
CA ALA A 9 2.13 0.21 0.80
C ALA A 9 3.46 0.91 1.14
N ALA A 10 3.43 2.24 1.28
CA ALA A 10 4.61 3.02 1.63
C ALA A 10 5.16 2.65 3.01
N LEU A 11 4.29 2.50 4.02
CA LEU A 11 4.68 2.01 5.35
C LEU A 11 5.33 0.62 5.27
N ALA A 12 4.76 -0.28 4.47
CA ALA A 12 5.29 -1.64 4.32
C ALA A 12 6.66 -1.69 3.60
N ALA A 13 6.97 -0.69 2.78
CA ALA A 13 8.26 -0.55 2.10
C ALA A 13 9.37 0.02 3.00
N LEU A 14 9.01 0.59 4.16
CA LEU A 14 9.99 1.00 5.17
C LEU A 14 10.62 -0.22 5.86
N ASP A 15 11.81 -0.03 6.42
CA ASP A 15 12.36 -0.98 7.37
C ASP A 15 11.59 -0.95 8.69
N ASP A 16 11.85 -1.92 9.56
CA ASP A 16 11.08 -2.12 10.78
C ASP A 16 11.19 -0.93 11.75
N ALA A 17 12.35 -0.27 11.81
CA ALA A 17 12.55 0.85 12.72
C ALA A 17 11.77 2.09 12.24
N ASP A 18 11.87 2.41 10.95
CA ASP A 18 11.14 3.52 10.33
C ASP A 18 9.63 3.30 10.35
N ALA A 19 9.17 2.08 10.03
CA ALA A 19 7.76 1.72 10.06
C ALA A 19 7.21 1.87 11.48
N GLU A 20 7.91 1.34 12.49
CA GLU A 20 7.44 1.41 13.87
C GLU A 20 7.47 2.84 14.42
N ALA A 21 8.49 3.64 14.07
CA ALA A 21 8.52 5.06 14.40
C ALA A 21 7.33 5.84 13.80
N ALA A 22 6.85 5.46 12.61
CA ALA A 22 5.65 6.01 12.02
C ALA A 22 4.38 5.55 12.77
N LEU A 23 4.29 4.26 13.14
CA LEU A 23 3.14 3.68 13.84
C LEU A 23 2.95 4.22 15.26
N CYS A 24 4.04 4.50 15.98
CA CYS A 24 4.00 5.09 17.33
C CYS A 24 3.34 6.48 17.40
N ARG A 25 3.14 7.15 16.25
CA ARG A 25 2.46 8.44 16.17
C ARG A 25 0.93 8.32 16.01
N LEU A 26 0.42 7.10 15.86
CA LEU A 26 -1.00 6.82 15.63
C LEU A 26 -1.68 6.35 16.92
N ASP A 27 -3.02 6.33 16.87
CA ASP A 27 -3.81 5.65 17.90
C ASP A 27 -3.37 4.17 18.06
N PRO A 28 -3.25 3.63 19.28
CA PRO A 28 -2.74 2.28 19.51
C PRO A 28 -3.52 1.17 18.79
N MET A 29 -4.85 1.28 18.70
CA MET A 29 -5.66 0.26 17.99
C MET A 29 -5.43 0.32 16.49
N VAL A 30 -5.30 1.52 15.94
CA VAL A 30 -4.97 1.73 14.52
C VAL A 30 -3.58 1.18 14.21
N ALA A 31 -2.59 1.49 15.05
CA ALA A 31 -1.22 1.01 14.88
C ALA A 31 -1.16 -0.52 14.86
N GLU A 32 -1.88 -1.18 15.78
CA GLU A 32 -1.92 -2.64 15.83
C GLU A 32 -2.58 -3.27 14.60
N GLY A 33 -3.66 -2.66 14.09
CA GLY A 33 -4.25 -3.05 12.81
C GLY A 33 -3.25 -2.97 11.66
N LEU A 34 -2.55 -1.84 11.56
CA LEU A 34 -1.56 -1.62 10.51
C LEU A 34 -0.35 -2.54 10.60
N ARG A 35 0.11 -2.93 11.80
CA ARG A 35 1.21 -3.91 11.94
C ARG A 35 0.87 -5.22 11.24
N ARG A 36 -0.36 -5.73 11.44
CA ARG A 36 -0.83 -6.95 10.78
C ARG A 36 -0.93 -6.77 9.27
N GLU A 37 -1.45 -5.63 8.82
CA GLU A 37 -1.51 -5.35 7.38
C GLU A 37 -0.13 -5.23 6.74
N ILE A 38 0.84 -4.59 7.40
CA ILE A 38 2.22 -4.47 6.90
C ILE A 38 2.84 -5.86 6.68
N VAL A 39 2.63 -6.80 7.60
CA VAL A 39 3.10 -8.19 7.44
C VAL A 39 2.50 -8.82 6.18
N GLU A 40 1.20 -8.67 5.96
CA GLU A 40 0.53 -9.20 4.77
C GLU A 40 0.96 -8.50 3.48
N ILE A 41 1.17 -7.18 3.52
CA ILE A 41 1.64 -6.41 2.36
C ILE A 41 3.06 -6.83 1.99
N ARG A 42 3.96 -7.01 2.95
CA ARG A 42 5.32 -7.52 2.70
C ARG A 42 5.30 -8.94 2.15
N ARG A 43 4.35 -9.78 2.57
CA ARG A 43 4.18 -11.15 2.05
C ARG A 43 3.62 -11.18 0.62
N THR A 44 2.69 -10.29 0.29
CA THR A 44 1.92 -10.35 -0.98
C THR A 44 2.37 -9.34 -2.03
N GLY A 45 3.08 -8.30 -1.61
CA GLY A 45 3.47 -7.14 -2.41
C GLY A 45 2.34 -6.14 -2.68
N ILE A 46 1.12 -6.35 -2.18
CA ILE A 46 -0.05 -5.51 -2.51
C ILE A 46 -0.71 -4.98 -1.23
N ALA A 47 -0.94 -3.67 -1.19
CA ALA A 47 -1.77 -3.04 -0.17
C ALA A 47 -3.17 -2.72 -0.71
N PHE A 48 -4.17 -2.74 0.17
CA PHE A 48 -5.54 -2.40 -0.16
C PHE A 48 -6.10 -1.30 0.75
N ASP A 49 -6.96 -0.48 0.16
CA ASP A 49 -7.97 0.33 0.83
C ASP A 49 -9.32 -0.22 0.37
N ARG A 50 -10.06 -0.83 1.31
CA ARG A 50 -11.35 -1.47 1.05
C ARG A 50 -12.50 -0.58 1.50
N ASN A 51 -12.59 0.64 0.95
CA ASN A 51 -13.62 1.62 1.32
C ASN A 51 -13.41 2.20 2.73
N GLU A 52 -12.15 2.38 3.09
CA GLU A 52 -11.71 2.83 4.41
C GLU A 52 -11.41 4.33 4.41
N HIS A 53 -10.81 4.86 3.35
CA HIS A 53 -10.44 6.28 3.29
C HIS A 53 -11.56 7.19 2.78
N THR A 54 -12.22 6.79 1.68
CA THR A 54 -13.27 7.57 1.05
C THR A 54 -14.46 6.65 0.76
N PRO A 55 -15.67 6.94 1.30
CA PRO A 55 -16.86 6.17 1.03
C PRO A 55 -17.14 6.04 -0.48
N GLY A 56 -17.45 4.82 -0.92
CA GLY A 56 -17.64 4.44 -2.31
C GLY A 56 -16.37 4.22 -3.12
N ILE A 57 -15.16 4.37 -2.55
CA ILE A 57 -13.89 4.22 -3.26
C ILE A 57 -13.06 3.07 -2.67
N SER A 58 -12.42 2.29 -3.52
CA SER A 58 -11.44 1.29 -3.11
C SER A 58 -10.18 1.39 -3.97
N ALA A 59 -9.06 0.94 -3.43
CA ALA A 59 -7.78 1.00 -4.13
C ALA A 59 -6.90 -0.20 -3.81
N ALA A 60 -5.98 -0.49 -4.74
CA ALA A 60 -4.81 -1.32 -4.50
C ALA A 60 -3.56 -0.50 -4.80
N ALA A 61 -2.45 -0.86 -4.15
CA ALA A 61 -1.18 -0.20 -4.35
C ALA A 61 0.02 -1.13 -4.18
N ILE A 62 1.13 -0.74 -4.80
CA ILE A 62 2.48 -1.25 -4.55
C ILE A 62 3.36 -0.09 -4.07
N ALA A 63 4.49 -0.39 -3.43
CA ALA A 63 5.52 0.59 -3.14
C ALA A 63 6.91 -0.04 -3.15
N ARG A 64 7.92 0.81 -3.38
CA ARG A 64 9.33 0.46 -3.30
C ARG A 64 10.14 1.63 -2.75
N ARG A 65 11.24 1.32 -2.05
CA ARG A 65 12.29 2.32 -1.81
C ARG A 65 13.09 2.54 -3.10
N ALA A 66 13.23 3.79 -3.51
CA ALA A 66 14.09 4.26 -4.59
C ALA A 66 15.45 4.73 -4.03
N LEU A 67 16.38 5.11 -4.91
CA LEU A 67 17.68 5.66 -4.52
C LEU A 67 17.50 6.90 -3.62
N GLY A 68 18.24 6.95 -2.51
CA GLY A 68 18.21 8.06 -1.55
C GLY A 68 17.05 8.04 -0.55
N ASP A 69 16.67 6.85 -0.07
CA ASP A 69 15.65 6.59 0.97
C ASP A 69 14.20 7.01 0.66
N ASN A 70 13.95 7.53 -0.54
CA ASN A 70 12.60 7.89 -0.97
C ASN A 70 11.72 6.66 -1.18
N VAL A 71 10.48 6.71 -0.70
CA VAL A 71 9.47 5.68 -0.99
C VAL A 71 8.57 6.16 -2.11
N ILE A 72 8.46 5.37 -3.18
CA ILE A 72 7.55 5.61 -4.29
C ILE A 72 6.44 4.56 -4.22
N ALA A 73 5.19 5.02 -4.30
CA ALA A 73 4.01 4.15 -4.32
C ALA A 73 3.17 4.41 -5.57
N ILE A 74 2.66 3.33 -6.18
CA ILE A 74 1.74 3.39 -7.31
C ILE A 74 0.41 2.81 -6.83
N SER A 75 -0.68 3.57 -6.96
CA SER A 75 -2.02 3.13 -6.57
C SER A 75 -3.05 3.31 -7.68
N VAL A 76 -4.07 2.46 -7.67
CA VAL A 76 -5.21 2.52 -8.59
C VAL A 76 -6.49 2.65 -7.77
N PRO A 77 -6.98 3.88 -7.51
CA PRO A 77 -8.29 4.10 -6.90
C PRO A 77 -9.41 3.99 -7.94
N ALA A 78 -10.54 3.40 -7.55
CA ALA A 78 -11.75 3.32 -8.38
C ALA A 78 -13.00 3.25 -7.49
N PRO A 79 -14.20 3.58 -8.01
CA PRO A 79 -15.45 3.29 -7.31
C PRO A 79 -15.51 1.81 -6.91
N THR A 80 -15.90 1.51 -5.66
CA THR A 80 -15.81 0.16 -5.07
C THR A 80 -16.43 -0.92 -5.95
N ALA A 81 -17.60 -0.67 -6.55
CA ALA A 81 -18.24 -1.62 -7.46
C ALA A 81 -17.34 -1.97 -8.67
N ARG A 82 -16.70 -0.96 -9.29
CA ARG A 82 -15.78 -1.17 -10.42
C ARG A 82 -14.46 -1.78 -9.97
N PHE A 83 -13.99 -1.43 -8.78
CA PHE A 83 -12.78 -2.01 -8.20
C PHE A 83 -12.95 -3.52 -8.03
N LEU A 84 -14.04 -3.97 -7.41
CA LEU A 84 -14.33 -5.39 -7.19
C LEU A 84 -14.46 -6.15 -8.52
N GLU A 85 -15.12 -5.57 -9.51
CA GLU A 85 -15.24 -6.17 -10.85
C GLU A 85 -13.89 -6.34 -11.55
N LYS A 86 -12.94 -5.41 -11.33
CA LYS A 86 -11.64 -5.36 -12.03
C LYS A 86 -10.44 -5.73 -11.17
N GLU A 87 -10.65 -6.21 -9.95
CA GLU A 87 -9.61 -6.35 -8.94
C GLU A 87 -8.40 -7.15 -9.44
N GLN A 88 -8.64 -8.32 -10.02
CA GLN A 88 -7.55 -9.17 -10.54
C GLN A 88 -6.75 -8.49 -11.66
N ARG A 89 -7.41 -7.71 -12.52
CA ARG A 89 -6.74 -6.94 -13.57
C ARG A 89 -5.89 -5.83 -12.98
N ILE A 90 -6.37 -5.16 -11.94
CA ILE A 90 -5.63 -4.11 -11.22
C ILE A 90 -4.39 -4.73 -10.57
N ILE A 91 -4.54 -5.84 -9.85
CA ILE A 91 -3.42 -6.55 -9.20
C ILE A 91 -2.38 -6.99 -10.24
N ALA A 92 -2.81 -7.55 -11.37
CA ALA A 92 -1.90 -7.97 -12.43
C ALA A 92 -1.11 -6.79 -13.02
N ALA A 93 -1.76 -5.65 -13.25
CA ALA A 93 -1.10 -4.44 -13.74
C ALA A 93 -0.10 -3.87 -12.72
N LEU A 94 -0.46 -3.87 -11.43
CA LEU A 94 0.44 -3.44 -10.37
C LEU A 94 1.66 -4.37 -10.25
N ARG A 95 1.49 -5.68 -10.36
CA ARG A 95 2.63 -6.62 -10.38
C ARG A 95 3.55 -6.37 -11.58
N ALA A 96 2.98 -6.21 -12.77
CA ALA A 96 3.76 -5.85 -13.96
C ALA A 96 4.52 -4.52 -13.77
N ALA A 97 3.92 -3.54 -13.09
CA ALA A 97 4.60 -2.30 -12.75
C ALA A 97 5.73 -2.54 -11.73
N ALA A 98 5.54 -3.37 -10.70
CA ALA A 98 6.55 -3.69 -9.69
C ALA A 98 7.79 -4.37 -10.28
N ASP A 99 7.61 -5.21 -11.31
CA ASP A 99 8.67 -5.92 -12.00
C ASP A 99 9.42 -5.05 -13.04
N SER A 100 9.00 -3.80 -13.26
CA SER A 100 9.64 -2.90 -14.23
C SER A 100 11.08 -2.57 -13.83
N PRO A 101 12.03 -2.47 -14.78
CA PRO A 101 13.38 -1.96 -14.51
C PRO A 101 13.41 -0.44 -14.20
N ASP A 102 12.30 0.28 -14.40
CA ASP A 102 12.24 1.74 -14.20
C ASP A 102 12.37 2.16 -12.73
N TRP A 103 12.20 1.24 -11.78
CA TRP A 103 12.41 1.52 -10.35
C TRP A 103 13.87 1.74 -9.97
N THR A 104 14.80 1.28 -10.80
CA THR A 104 16.25 1.26 -10.52
C THR A 104 17.06 2.22 -11.40
N ARG A 105 16.39 3.02 -12.22
CA ARG A 105 17.01 4.07 -13.05
C ARG A 105 17.05 5.39 -12.29
#